data_AF-A0A7J3AZY3-F1
#
_entry.id   AF-A0A7J3AZY3-F1
#
_cell.length_a   1.000
_cell.length_b   1.000
_cell.length_c   1.000
_cell.angle_alpha   90.00
_cell.angle_beta   90.00
_cell.angle_gamma   90.00
#
_symmetry.space_group_name_H-M   'P 1'
#
loop_
_entity.id
_entity.type
_entity.pdbx_description
1 polymer ?
#
loop_
_entity_poly.entity_id
_entity_poly.type
_entity_poly.pdbx_seq_one_letter_code
_entity_poly.pdbx_strand_id
1 'polypeptide(L)'
;MDYFDTLRKGMDELLSVARRARSLGLDPSNDIEISLANELHERIAALFGIPELGERVKYWLDATGSKLETAFRVIGEIVPGYYLKISYERRAELALRVGMAIITDATVSAPIEGISKVEVKKQGGTYLSVYYNGPIRTAGGTEGAISVLMADYIRQRLGIDRYRPTQEEIERYVEEVSLYKRIAHLQYNSEPNEVRIAVSNLPVEITGPPTEKEEVSSFRNLPRVETNRVRGGAVLVINDCIIQKAKKLKKIIDQIKKIGFDDSCW
;
A
#
# COMPACT_ATOMS: atom_id res chain seq x y z
N MET A 1 8.62 -32.78 27.09
CA MET A 1 7.60 -31.76 26.80
C MET A 1 8.21 -30.89 25.72
N ASP A 2 7.55 -30.77 24.56
CA ASP A 2 8.10 -30.02 23.43
C ASP A 2 8.21 -28.52 23.79
N TYR A 3 9.25 -27.85 23.30
CA TYR A 3 9.49 -26.42 23.58
C TYR A 3 8.30 -25.58 23.14
N PHE A 4 7.74 -25.87 21.97
CA PHE A 4 6.57 -25.17 21.43
C PHE A 4 5.30 -25.42 22.23
N ASP A 5 5.10 -26.63 22.75
CA ASP A 5 3.94 -26.93 23.62
C ASP A 5 3.98 -26.11 24.91
N THR A 6 5.17 -25.92 25.46
CA THR A 6 5.36 -25.10 26.68
C THR A 6 5.03 -23.63 26.41
N LEU A 7 5.47 -23.09 25.28
CA LEU A 7 5.15 -21.72 24.86
C LEU A 7 3.65 -21.55 24.60
N ARG A 8 3.02 -22.49 23.89
CA ARG A 8 1.57 -22.47 23.61
C ARG A 8 0.76 -22.44 24.89
N LYS A 9 1.09 -23.32 25.85
CA LYS A 9 0.40 -23.38 27.13
C LYS A 9 0.50 -22.05 27.89
N GLY A 10 1.71 -21.47 27.99
CA GLY A 10 1.90 -20.17 28.65
C GLY A 10 1.15 -19.03 27.96
N MET A 11 1.11 -19.03 26.62
CA MET A 11 0.33 -18.08 25.84
C MET A 11 -1.17 -18.22 26.09
N ASP A 12 -1.72 -19.43 26.10
CA ASP A 12 -3.14 -19.69 26.35
C ASP A 12 -3.57 -19.23 27.75
N GLU A 13 -2.72 -19.45 28.75
CA GLU A 13 -2.95 -18.97 30.11
C GLU A 13 -3.08 -17.43 30.15
N LEU A 14 -2.14 -16.72 29.51
CA LEU A 14 -2.14 -15.26 29.40
C LEU A 14 -3.36 -14.73 28.64
N LEU A 15 -3.73 -15.37 27.52
CA LEU A 15 -4.93 -15.00 26.76
C LEU A 15 -6.19 -15.21 27.58
N SER A 16 -6.28 -16.24 28.42
CA SER A 16 -7.43 -16.43 29.31
C SER A 16 -7.59 -15.27 30.30
N VAL A 17 -6.47 -14.75 30.83
CA VAL A 17 -6.46 -13.60 31.75
C VAL A 17 -6.96 -12.36 31.01
N ALA A 18 -6.41 -12.10 29.83
CA ALA A 18 -6.78 -10.94 29.02
C ALA A 18 -8.26 -10.97 28.60
N ARG A 19 -8.82 -12.13 28.19
CA ARG A 19 -10.25 -12.26 27.86
C ARG A 19 -11.14 -11.95 29.05
N ARG A 20 -10.81 -12.46 30.24
CA ARG A 20 -11.58 -12.18 31.47
C ARG A 20 -11.56 -10.70 31.84
N ALA A 21 -10.43 -10.01 31.63
CA ALA A 21 -10.34 -8.58 31.86
C ALA A 21 -11.18 -7.78 30.85
N ARG A 22 -11.04 -8.08 29.55
CA ARG A 22 -11.78 -7.41 28.48
C ARG A 22 -13.29 -7.61 28.58
N SER A 23 -13.74 -8.78 29.04
CA SER A 23 -15.18 -9.06 29.22
C SER A 23 -15.85 -8.21 30.30
N LEU A 24 -15.10 -7.44 31.09
CA LEU A 24 -15.67 -6.48 32.05
C LEU A 24 -16.23 -5.22 31.36
N GLY A 25 -15.94 -5.02 30.07
CA GLY A 25 -16.46 -3.89 29.28
C GLY A 25 -15.90 -2.53 29.68
N LEU A 26 -14.67 -2.51 30.21
CA LEU A 26 -13.97 -1.28 30.63
C LEU A 26 -13.02 -0.73 29.56
N ASP A 27 -12.84 -1.46 28.46
CA ASP A 27 -11.93 -1.15 27.35
C ASP A 27 -12.72 -0.92 26.04
N PRO A 28 -12.09 -0.40 24.96
CA PRO A 28 -12.77 -0.18 23.67
C PRO A 28 -13.40 -1.43 23.03
N SER A 29 -12.97 -2.62 23.43
CA SER A 29 -13.48 -3.91 22.98
C SER A 29 -13.69 -4.85 24.16
N ASN A 30 -14.77 -5.65 24.09
CA ASN A 30 -15.09 -6.69 25.07
C ASN A 30 -14.29 -7.99 24.87
N ASP A 31 -13.47 -8.06 23.81
CA ASP A 31 -12.59 -9.18 23.50
C ASP A 31 -11.17 -8.69 23.16
N ILE A 32 -10.23 -9.63 23.11
CA ILE A 32 -8.84 -9.39 22.72
C ILE A 32 -8.78 -8.94 21.26
N GLU A 33 -8.09 -7.84 21.00
CA GLU A 33 -7.92 -7.25 19.66
C GLU A 33 -6.67 -7.77 18.91
N ILE A 34 -5.93 -8.70 19.52
CA ILE A 34 -4.73 -9.34 18.95
C ILE A 34 -5.06 -10.76 18.51
N SER A 35 -5.08 -11.00 17.20
CA SER A 35 -5.28 -12.32 16.62
C SER A 35 -3.99 -13.14 16.63
N LEU A 36 -4.10 -14.44 16.94
CA LEU A 36 -2.99 -15.39 16.81
C LEU A 36 -2.87 -15.89 15.37
N ALA A 37 -1.67 -15.85 14.82
CA ALA A 37 -1.35 -16.43 13.52
C ALA A 37 0.14 -16.77 13.46
N ASN A 38 0.46 -18.00 13.03
CA ASN A 38 1.83 -18.48 12.92
C ASN A 38 2.38 -18.22 11.52
N GLU A 39 1.58 -18.51 10.50
CA GLU A 39 1.99 -18.43 9.11
C GLU A 39 1.48 -17.16 8.42
N LEU A 40 2.09 -16.79 7.29
CA LEU A 40 1.72 -15.60 6.52
C LEU A 40 0.24 -15.63 6.12
N HIS A 41 -0.23 -16.76 5.61
CA HIS A 41 -1.60 -16.89 5.12
C HIS A 41 -2.64 -16.75 6.25
N GLU A 42 -2.32 -17.26 7.45
CA GLU A 42 -3.12 -17.06 8.66
C GLU A 42 -3.14 -15.59 9.08
N ARG A 43 -1.98 -14.90 9.04
CA ARG A 43 -1.89 -13.46 9.32
C ARG A 43 -2.74 -12.64 8.36
N ILE A 44 -2.72 -12.96 7.06
CA ILE A 44 -3.54 -12.28 6.05
C ILE A 44 -5.03 -12.51 6.32
N ALA A 45 -5.44 -13.76 6.55
CA ALA A 45 -6.83 -14.07 6.87
C ALA A 45 -7.32 -13.32 8.10
N ALA A 46 -6.51 -13.30 9.18
CA ALA A 46 -6.82 -12.60 10.41
C ALA A 46 -6.85 -11.07 10.22
N LEU A 47 -5.89 -10.51 9.47
CA LEU A 47 -5.76 -9.07 9.25
C LEU A 47 -6.94 -8.48 8.49
N PHE A 48 -7.46 -9.21 7.50
CA PHE A 48 -8.58 -8.75 6.68
C PHE A 48 -9.94 -9.34 7.08
N GLY A 49 -9.97 -10.32 7.98
CA GLY A 49 -11.19 -11.02 8.39
C GLY A 49 -11.84 -11.84 7.28
N ILE A 50 -11.05 -12.30 6.30
CA ILE A 50 -11.54 -13.06 5.13
C ILE A 50 -10.71 -14.37 5.03
N PRO A 51 -11.20 -15.49 5.58
CA PRO A 51 -10.49 -16.77 5.56
C PRO A 51 -10.06 -17.23 4.18
N GLU A 52 -10.91 -17.03 3.17
CA GLU A 52 -10.67 -17.43 1.78
C GLU A 52 -9.43 -16.73 1.20
N LEU A 53 -9.10 -15.51 1.64
CA LEU A 53 -7.87 -14.84 1.21
C LEU A 53 -6.63 -15.58 1.70
N GLY A 54 -6.66 -16.11 2.94
CA GLY A 54 -5.58 -16.94 3.47
C GLY A 54 -5.39 -18.19 2.61
N GLU A 55 -6.47 -18.87 2.26
CA GLU A 55 -6.41 -20.07 1.40
C GLU A 55 -5.80 -19.76 0.02
N ARG A 56 -6.22 -18.66 -0.62
CA ARG A 56 -5.66 -18.24 -1.91
C ARG A 56 -4.18 -17.86 -1.81
N VAL A 57 -3.79 -17.17 -0.74
CA VAL A 57 -2.37 -16.82 -0.48
C VAL A 57 -1.54 -18.07 -0.30
N LYS A 58 -1.99 -19.03 0.51
CA LYS A 58 -1.30 -20.31 0.72
C LYS A 58 -1.10 -21.05 -0.60
N TYR A 59 -2.18 -21.21 -1.37
CA TYR A 59 -2.15 -21.88 -2.67
C TYR A 59 -1.08 -21.28 -3.61
N TRP A 60 -1.09 -19.95 -3.79
CA TRP A 60 -0.14 -19.29 -4.70
C TRP A 60 1.29 -19.27 -4.15
N LEU A 61 1.45 -19.16 -2.83
CA LEU A 61 2.76 -19.22 -2.21
C LEU A 61 3.40 -20.60 -2.38
N ASP A 62 2.65 -21.67 -2.16
CA ASP A 62 3.09 -23.05 -2.37
C ASP A 62 3.42 -23.33 -3.85
N ALA A 63 2.61 -22.78 -4.77
CA ALA A 63 2.79 -22.99 -6.20
C ALA A 63 3.98 -22.20 -6.81
N THR A 64 4.25 -21.00 -6.30
CA THR A 64 5.24 -20.09 -6.90
C THR A 64 6.54 -19.99 -6.12
N GLY A 65 6.52 -20.28 -4.81
CA GLY A 65 7.63 -20.03 -3.90
C GLY A 65 8.04 -18.55 -3.79
N SER A 66 7.23 -17.61 -4.32
CA SER A 66 7.59 -16.21 -4.46
C SER A 66 6.49 -15.31 -3.93
N LYS A 67 6.79 -14.51 -2.89
CA LYS A 67 5.86 -13.53 -2.34
C LYS A 67 5.44 -12.48 -3.36
N LEU A 68 6.37 -12.04 -4.22
CA LEU A 68 6.09 -11.07 -5.26
C LEU A 68 5.09 -11.64 -6.26
N GLU A 69 5.34 -12.84 -6.79
CA GLU A 69 4.41 -13.45 -7.75
C GLU A 69 3.06 -13.74 -7.08
N THR A 70 3.08 -14.30 -5.87
CA THR A 70 1.89 -14.57 -5.06
C THR A 70 1.01 -13.33 -4.91
N ALA A 71 1.60 -12.18 -4.56
CA ALA A 71 0.86 -10.94 -4.39
C ALA A 71 0.12 -10.50 -5.67
N PHE A 72 0.80 -10.54 -6.83
CA PHE A 72 0.18 -10.16 -8.10
C PHE A 72 -0.87 -11.18 -8.58
N ARG A 73 -0.67 -12.48 -8.33
CA ARG A 73 -1.67 -13.51 -8.63
C ARG A 73 -2.93 -13.32 -7.81
N VAL A 74 -2.79 -13.11 -6.49
CA VAL A 74 -3.91 -12.85 -5.58
C VAL A 74 -4.63 -11.55 -5.95
N ILE A 75 -3.92 -10.47 -6.28
CA ILE A 75 -4.53 -9.24 -6.81
C ILE A 75 -5.36 -9.55 -8.07
N GLY A 76 -4.82 -10.36 -8.99
CA GLY A 76 -5.50 -10.77 -10.21
C GLY A 76 -6.79 -11.57 -9.99
N GLU A 77 -6.98 -12.15 -8.80
CA GLU A 77 -8.20 -12.86 -8.42
C GLU A 77 -9.20 -11.96 -7.69
N ILE A 78 -8.71 -11.06 -6.84
CA ILE A 78 -9.55 -10.12 -6.07
C ILE A 78 -10.21 -9.11 -7.01
N VAL A 79 -9.45 -8.56 -7.97
CA VAL A 79 -9.92 -7.47 -8.84
C VAL A 79 -11.14 -7.86 -9.67
N PRO A 80 -11.19 -9.02 -10.37
CA PRO A 80 -12.39 -9.46 -11.09
C PRO A 80 -13.60 -9.76 -10.19
N GLY A 81 -13.37 -9.99 -8.89
CA GLY A 81 -14.42 -10.08 -7.87
C GLY A 81 -15.33 -11.30 -7.98
N TYR A 82 -14.85 -12.39 -8.57
CA TYR A 82 -15.64 -13.61 -8.76
C TYR A 82 -16.26 -14.15 -7.47
N TYR A 83 -15.64 -13.89 -6.32
CA TYR A 83 -16.07 -14.37 -5.00
C TYR A 83 -16.34 -13.24 -3.98
N LEU A 84 -16.21 -11.95 -4.35
CA LEU A 84 -16.43 -10.82 -3.44
C LEU A 84 -17.52 -9.89 -3.99
N LYS A 85 -18.66 -9.83 -3.29
CA LYS A 85 -19.80 -8.96 -3.64
C LYS A 85 -19.63 -7.53 -3.10
N ILE A 86 -18.53 -6.87 -3.47
CA ILE A 86 -18.23 -5.47 -3.09
C ILE A 86 -17.93 -4.62 -4.34
N SER A 87 -18.03 -3.28 -4.21
CA SER A 87 -17.79 -2.38 -5.36
C SER A 87 -16.37 -2.55 -5.93
N TYR A 88 -16.18 -2.21 -7.20
CA TYR A 88 -14.86 -2.36 -7.83
C TYR A 88 -13.80 -1.48 -7.16
N GLU A 89 -14.15 -0.31 -6.62
CA GLU A 89 -13.24 0.53 -5.83
C GLU A 89 -12.83 -0.16 -4.53
N ARG A 90 -13.77 -0.79 -3.82
CA ARG A 90 -13.44 -1.57 -2.61
C ARG A 90 -12.57 -2.78 -2.94
N ARG A 91 -12.78 -3.42 -4.09
CA ARG A 91 -11.90 -4.50 -4.57
C ARG A 91 -10.51 -3.99 -4.92
N ALA A 92 -10.39 -2.83 -5.56
CA ALA A 92 -9.09 -2.21 -5.85
C ALA A 92 -8.32 -1.90 -4.56
N GLU A 93 -8.99 -1.31 -3.57
CA GLU A 93 -8.39 -1.03 -2.27
C GLU A 93 -7.97 -2.31 -1.54
N LEU A 94 -8.87 -3.29 -1.43
CA LEU A 94 -8.59 -4.57 -0.78
C LEU A 94 -7.42 -5.28 -1.48
N ALA A 95 -7.42 -5.35 -2.81
CA ALA A 95 -6.36 -5.99 -3.58
C ALA A 95 -5.00 -5.34 -3.29
N LEU A 96 -4.93 -4.00 -3.26
CA LEU A 96 -3.70 -3.30 -2.97
C LEU A 96 -3.21 -3.56 -1.54
N ARG A 97 -4.12 -3.49 -0.54
CA ARG A 97 -3.77 -3.76 0.86
C ARG A 97 -3.31 -5.21 1.06
N VAL A 98 -3.98 -6.19 0.46
CA VAL A 98 -3.61 -7.62 0.52
C VAL A 98 -2.26 -7.85 -0.13
N GLY A 99 -2.05 -7.31 -1.34
CA GLY A 99 -0.75 -7.40 -2.02
C GLY A 99 0.38 -6.83 -1.16
N MET A 100 0.16 -5.65 -0.58
CA MET A 100 1.10 -4.99 0.32
C MET A 100 1.40 -5.85 1.56
N ALA A 101 0.37 -6.45 2.16
CA ALA A 101 0.53 -7.31 3.32
C ALA A 101 1.32 -8.59 2.98
N ILE A 102 1.11 -9.19 1.80
CA ILE A 102 1.87 -10.36 1.36
C ILE A 102 3.37 -10.03 1.24
N ILE A 103 3.74 -8.94 0.58
CA ILE A 103 5.16 -8.61 0.37
C ILE A 103 5.88 -8.20 1.67
N THR A 104 5.15 -7.61 2.62
CA THR A 104 5.66 -7.17 3.94
C THR A 104 5.47 -8.21 5.06
N ASP A 105 5.13 -9.45 4.70
CA ASP A 105 4.87 -10.56 5.63
C ASP A 105 3.74 -10.31 6.64
N ALA A 106 2.89 -9.30 6.41
CA ALA A 106 1.87 -8.82 7.33
C ALA A 106 2.42 -8.53 8.74
N THR A 107 3.65 -8.01 8.82
CA THR A 107 4.33 -7.69 10.09
C THR A 107 4.47 -6.18 10.35
N VAL A 108 4.05 -5.35 9.40
CA VAL A 108 4.16 -3.88 9.47
C VAL A 108 2.78 -3.24 9.28
N SER A 109 2.61 -2.00 9.74
CA SER A 109 1.31 -1.32 9.69
C SER A 109 0.95 -0.76 8.30
N ALA A 110 1.90 -0.68 7.37
CA ALA A 110 1.70 -0.08 6.04
C ALA A 110 0.44 -0.53 5.26
N PRO A 111 0.03 -1.82 5.24
CA PRO A 111 -1.21 -2.24 4.57
C PRO A 111 -2.49 -1.64 5.17
N ILE A 112 -2.47 -1.32 6.47
CA ILE A 112 -3.64 -0.81 7.21
C ILE A 112 -3.58 0.71 7.33
N GLU A 113 -2.45 1.23 7.81
CA GLU A 113 -2.28 2.63 8.15
C GLU A 113 -1.62 3.44 7.03
N GLY A 114 -0.75 2.80 6.24
CA GLY A 114 0.01 3.45 5.18
C GLY A 114 -0.80 3.76 3.93
N ILE A 115 -1.85 2.98 3.65
CA ILE A 115 -2.81 3.22 2.56
C ILE A 115 -4.12 3.71 3.19
N SER A 116 -4.45 4.98 3.02
CA SER A 116 -5.67 5.59 3.52
C SER A 116 -6.90 5.11 2.74
N LYS A 117 -6.84 5.19 1.42
CA LYS A 117 -7.90 4.74 0.50
C LYS A 117 -7.36 4.57 -0.92
N VAL A 118 -8.10 3.84 -1.75
CA VAL A 118 -7.91 3.81 -3.20
C VAL A 118 -9.18 4.33 -3.88
N GLU A 119 -9.03 5.26 -4.82
CA GLU A 119 -10.15 5.94 -5.45
C GLU A 119 -9.99 5.97 -6.97
N VAL A 120 -11.11 5.89 -7.69
CA VAL A 120 -11.13 6.10 -9.15
C VAL A 120 -11.68 7.49 -9.43
N LYS A 121 -10.76 8.41 -9.77
CA LYS A 121 -11.11 9.79 -10.12
C LYS A 121 -11.49 9.87 -11.60
N LYS A 122 -12.40 10.80 -11.93
CA LYS A 122 -12.93 11.01 -13.29
C LYS A 122 -12.57 12.37 -13.90
N GLN A 123 -11.97 13.27 -13.12
CA GLN A 123 -11.64 14.62 -13.57
C GLN A 123 -10.38 14.61 -14.45
N GLY A 124 -10.53 14.98 -15.73
CA GLY A 124 -9.43 14.94 -16.71
C GLY A 124 -9.11 13.54 -17.23
N GLY A 125 -10.07 12.61 -17.13
CA GLY A 125 -9.92 11.19 -17.48
C GLY A 125 -10.29 10.28 -16.31
N THR A 126 -10.57 9.00 -16.59
CA THR A 126 -10.80 8.00 -15.54
C THR A 126 -9.47 7.33 -15.19
N TYR A 127 -8.96 7.54 -13.99
CA TYR A 127 -7.68 7.01 -13.54
C TYR A 127 -7.72 6.60 -12.05
N LEU A 128 -6.75 5.79 -11.62
CA LEU A 128 -6.65 5.30 -10.24
C LEU A 128 -5.75 6.22 -9.39
N SER A 129 -6.21 6.54 -8.18
CA SER A 129 -5.51 7.34 -7.19
C SER A 129 -5.32 6.53 -5.91
N VAL A 130 -4.10 6.54 -5.37
CA VAL A 130 -3.79 5.90 -4.08
C VAL A 130 -3.43 6.99 -3.08
N TYR A 131 -4.14 6.99 -1.95
CA TYR A 131 -3.93 7.94 -0.86
C TYR A 131 -3.00 7.30 0.17
N TYR A 132 -1.76 7.77 0.24
CA TYR A 132 -0.75 7.29 1.19
C TYR A 132 -0.65 8.19 2.41
N ASN A 133 -0.45 7.58 3.57
CA ASN A 133 -0.16 8.25 4.84
C ASN A 133 1.31 8.07 5.25
N GLY A 134 1.78 8.84 6.23
CA GLY A 134 3.14 8.74 6.78
C GLY A 134 3.59 7.32 7.19
N PRO A 135 2.72 6.48 7.82
CA PRO A 135 3.05 5.09 8.15
C PRO A 135 3.46 4.21 6.97
N ILE A 136 3.26 4.63 5.70
CA ILE A 136 3.82 3.93 4.54
C ILE A 136 5.34 3.71 4.65
N ARG A 137 6.03 4.57 5.42
CA ARG A 137 7.46 4.45 5.73
C ARG A 137 7.83 3.10 6.35
N THR A 138 6.94 2.48 7.12
CA THR A 138 7.23 1.19 7.80
C THR A 138 7.36 0.04 6.82
N ALA A 139 6.84 0.16 5.61
CA ALA A 139 6.99 -0.86 4.57
C ALA A 139 8.44 -1.05 4.13
N GLY A 140 9.24 0.02 4.17
CA GLY A 140 10.51 0.11 3.45
C GLY A 140 10.32 0.58 2.00
N GLY A 141 11.39 1.15 1.44
CA GLY A 141 11.32 1.81 0.13
C GLY A 141 11.06 0.85 -1.05
N THR A 142 11.48 -0.42 -0.96
CA THR A 142 11.22 -1.37 -2.07
C THR A 142 9.75 -1.72 -2.11
N GLU A 143 9.19 -2.10 -0.97
CA GLU A 143 7.82 -2.57 -0.81
C GLU A 143 6.83 -1.42 -1.08
N GLY A 144 7.15 -0.20 -0.63
CA GLY A 144 6.43 1.01 -1.02
C GLY A 144 6.42 1.23 -2.54
N ALA A 145 7.53 0.98 -3.24
CA ALA A 145 7.60 1.12 -4.69
C ALA A 145 6.80 0.01 -5.40
N ILE A 146 6.85 -1.22 -4.88
CA ILE A 146 6.03 -2.33 -5.38
C ILE A 146 4.53 -2.00 -5.21
N SER A 147 4.12 -1.31 -4.16
CA SER A 147 2.71 -0.90 -3.99
C SER A 147 2.22 -0.05 -5.18
N VAL A 148 3.07 0.79 -5.77
CA VAL A 148 2.72 1.59 -6.96
C VAL A 148 2.61 0.70 -8.21
N LEU A 149 3.50 -0.29 -8.36
CA LEU A 149 3.36 -1.31 -9.43
C LEU A 149 2.08 -2.13 -9.27
N MET A 150 1.71 -2.48 -8.04
CA MET A 150 0.46 -3.19 -7.75
C MET A 150 -0.75 -2.32 -8.10
N ALA A 151 -0.74 -1.04 -7.74
CA ALA A 151 -1.79 -0.10 -8.12
C ALA A 151 -1.91 0.04 -9.65
N ASP A 152 -0.77 0.09 -10.35
CA ASP A 152 -0.74 0.10 -11.80
C ASP A 152 -1.34 -1.19 -12.39
N TYR A 153 -0.98 -2.33 -11.85
CA TYR A 153 -1.55 -3.61 -12.26
C TYR A 153 -3.06 -3.70 -12.01
N ILE A 154 -3.54 -3.16 -10.88
CA ILE A 154 -4.97 -3.10 -10.55
C ILE A 154 -5.72 -2.25 -11.57
N ARG A 155 -5.22 -1.05 -11.92
CA ARG A 155 -5.89 -0.21 -12.94
C ARG A 155 -5.94 -0.90 -14.30
N GLN A 156 -4.89 -1.65 -14.69
CA GLN A 156 -4.83 -2.39 -15.96
C GLN A 156 -5.92 -3.48 -15.99
N ARG A 157 -6.08 -4.22 -14.89
CA ARG A 157 -7.11 -5.26 -14.75
C ARG A 157 -8.53 -4.71 -14.71
N LEU A 158 -8.70 -3.47 -14.26
CA LEU A 158 -9.98 -2.77 -14.28
C LEU A 158 -10.26 -2.05 -15.62
N GLY A 159 -9.31 -2.04 -16.56
CA GLY A 159 -9.44 -1.29 -17.82
C GLY A 159 -9.47 0.24 -17.62
N ILE A 160 -8.85 0.72 -16.53
CA ILE A 160 -8.78 2.15 -16.18
C ILE A 160 -7.55 2.77 -16.87
N ASP A 161 -7.73 3.97 -17.43
CA ASP A 161 -6.69 4.71 -18.14
C ASP A 161 -5.61 5.23 -17.17
N ARG A 162 -4.49 5.69 -17.74
CA ARG A 162 -3.35 6.23 -17.00
C ARG A 162 -3.69 7.59 -16.41
N TYR A 163 -3.18 7.84 -15.22
CA TYR A 163 -3.07 9.20 -14.68
C TYR A 163 -2.19 10.06 -15.59
N ARG A 164 -2.66 11.26 -15.90
CA ARG A 164 -1.92 12.26 -16.68
C ARG A 164 -1.88 13.56 -15.87
N PRO A 165 -0.78 13.86 -15.16
CA PRO A 165 -0.68 15.07 -14.37
C PRO A 165 -0.59 16.30 -15.28
N THR A 166 -1.15 17.40 -14.82
CA THR A 166 -0.91 18.74 -15.36
C THR A 166 0.45 19.26 -14.92
N GLN A 167 0.96 20.30 -15.60
CA GLN A 167 2.23 20.92 -15.21
C GLN A 167 2.18 21.47 -13.78
N GLU A 168 1.06 22.05 -13.37
CA GLU A 168 0.87 22.60 -12.02
C GLU A 168 0.92 21.50 -10.96
N GLU A 169 0.34 20.32 -11.24
CA GLU A 169 0.43 19.17 -10.33
C GLU A 169 1.87 18.66 -10.26
N ILE A 170 2.60 18.59 -11.37
CA ILE A 170 4.01 18.18 -11.37
C ILE A 170 4.83 19.12 -10.49
N GLU A 171 4.72 20.43 -10.69
CA GLU A 171 5.45 21.40 -9.88
C GLU A 171 4.97 21.42 -8.42
N ARG A 172 3.71 21.09 -8.15
CA ARG A 172 3.20 20.85 -6.79
C ARG A 172 3.95 19.73 -6.09
N TYR A 173 4.23 18.60 -6.75
CA TYR A 173 5.07 17.55 -6.15
C TYR A 173 6.50 18.02 -5.89
N VAL A 174 7.08 18.79 -6.82
CA VAL A 174 8.43 19.36 -6.63
C VAL A 174 8.48 20.27 -5.40
N GLU A 175 7.48 21.16 -5.25
CA GLU A 175 7.36 22.03 -4.08
C GLU A 175 7.17 21.23 -2.79
N GLU A 176 6.28 20.24 -2.77
CA GLU A 176 6.04 19.39 -1.59
C GLU A 176 7.29 18.61 -1.17
N VAL A 177 8.04 18.03 -2.11
CA VAL A 177 9.30 17.32 -1.80
C VAL A 177 10.33 18.30 -1.21
N SER A 178 10.46 19.50 -1.78
CA SER A 178 11.38 20.54 -1.30
C SER A 178 11.02 21.03 0.11
N LEU A 179 9.73 21.22 0.39
CA LEU A 179 9.25 21.61 1.72
C LEU A 179 9.46 20.48 2.73
N TYR A 180 9.09 19.25 2.37
CA TYR A 180 9.21 18.09 3.24
C TYR A 180 10.66 17.86 3.69
N LYS A 181 11.65 18.03 2.79
CA LYS A 181 13.09 17.94 3.12
C LYS A 181 13.53 18.88 4.25
N ARG A 182 12.85 20.01 4.44
CA ARG A 182 13.20 21.00 5.48
C ARG A 182 12.67 20.60 6.84
N ILE A 183 11.58 19.83 6.88
CA ILE A 183 10.85 19.49 8.11
C ILE A 183 11.05 18.02 8.53
N ALA A 184 11.39 17.15 7.59
CA ALA A 184 11.57 15.73 7.83
C ALA A 184 12.70 15.14 6.95
N HIS A 185 13.34 14.09 7.46
CA HIS A 185 14.43 13.43 6.75
C HIS A 185 13.92 12.47 5.67
N LEU A 186 14.34 12.71 4.42
CA LEU A 186 14.26 11.79 3.29
C LEU A 186 15.53 10.96 3.17
N GLN A 187 15.39 9.66 2.90
CA GLN A 187 16.55 8.78 2.71
C GLN A 187 17.30 9.05 1.41
N TYR A 188 16.61 9.63 0.41
CA TYR A 188 17.20 10.04 -0.84
C TYR A 188 17.07 11.55 -1.04
N ASN A 189 18.16 12.21 -1.41
CA ASN A 189 18.12 13.64 -1.69
C ASN A 189 17.85 13.85 -3.19
N SER A 190 16.59 13.72 -3.62
CA SER A 190 16.25 13.84 -5.05
C SER A 190 16.40 15.26 -5.59
N GLU A 191 16.82 15.42 -6.83
CA GLU A 191 16.77 16.71 -7.50
C GLU A 191 15.35 17.02 -8.01
N PRO A 192 14.96 18.31 -8.15
CA PRO A 192 13.66 18.69 -8.70
C PRO A 192 13.32 18.01 -10.03
N ASN A 193 14.32 17.85 -10.91
CA ASN A 193 14.12 17.21 -12.20
C ASN A 193 13.82 15.71 -12.09
N GLU A 194 14.38 15.01 -11.10
CA GLU A 194 14.06 13.61 -10.86
C GLU A 194 12.61 13.44 -10.41
N VAL A 195 12.11 14.35 -9.56
CA VAL A 195 10.70 14.40 -9.15
C VAL A 195 9.80 14.63 -10.36
N ARG A 196 10.15 15.59 -11.23
CA ARG A 196 9.39 15.83 -12.47
C ARG A 196 9.32 14.60 -13.35
N ILE A 197 10.46 13.96 -13.62
CA ILE A 197 10.54 12.75 -14.44
C ILE A 197 9.68 11.63 -13.84
N ALA A 198 9.78 11.37 -12.53
CA ALA A 198 8.99 10.35 -11.88
C ALA A 198 7.48 10.63 -12.01
N VAL A 199 7.03 11.80 -11.57
CA VAL A 199 5.60 12.15 -11.55
C VAL A 199 4.99 12.17 -12.95
N SER A 200 5.73 12.66 -13.95
CA SER A 200 5.22 12.80 -15.33
C SER A 200 4.96 11.45 -16.02
N ASN A 201 5.62 10.38 -15.57
CA ASN A 201 5.52 9.05 -16.18
C ASN A 201 4.65 8.07 -15.37
N LEU A 202 4.41 8.34 -14.08
CA LEU A 202 3.65 7.43 -13.22
C LEU A 202 2.19 7.28 -13.68
N PRO A 203 1.72 6.04 -13.95
CA PRO A 203 0.40 5.81 -14.54
C PRO A 203 -0.75 5.83 -13.50
N VAL A 204 -0.43 6.03 -12.22
CA VAL A 204 -1.39 6.15 -11.12
C VAL A 204 -1.08 7.42 -10.33
N GLU A 205 -2.11 8.07 -9.79
CA GLU A 205 -1.91 9.25 -8.94
C GLU A 205 -1.46 8.81 -7.54
N ILE A 206 -0.29 9.28 -7.12
CA ILE A 206 0.23 9.09 -5.76
C ILE A 206 -0.13 10.33 -4.95
N THR A 207 -1.18 10.24 -4.15
CA THR A 207 -1.69 11.37 -3.35
C THR A 207 -1.85 10.95 -1.89
N GLY A 208 -2.56 11.73 -1.08
CA GLY A 208 -2.76 11.44 0.33
C GLY A 208 -3.37 12.61 1.09
N PRO A 209 -3.85 12.38 2.32
CA PRO A 209 -4.23 13.47 3.20
C PRO A 209 -2.99 14.31 3.62
N PRO A 210 -3.19 15.54 4.12
CA PRO A 210 -2.09 16.35 4.61
C PRO A 210 -1.55 15.78 5.92
N THR A 211 -0.30 15.33 5.93
CA THR A 211 0.37 14.80 7.14
C THR A 211 1.15 15.88 7.88
N GLU A 212 1.66 16.88 7.15
CA GLU A 212 2.48 17.96 7.73
C GLU A 212 1.70 19.25 7.86
N LYS A 213 2.08 20.13 8.78
CA LYS A 213 1.43 21.44 9.00
C LYS A 213 1.70 22.43 7.86
N GLU A 214 2.79 22.20 7.13
CA GLU A 214 3.31 23.18 6.19
C GLU A 214 2.46 23.25 4.93
N GLU A 215 2.20 24.48 4.49
CA GLU A 215 1.43 24.77 3.30
C GLU A 215 2.33 25.04 2.09
N VAL A 216 1.83 24.66 0.92
CA VAL A 216 2.42 25.10 -0.35
C VAL A 216 2.07 26.55 -0.64
N SER A 217 2.96 27.21 -1.34
CA SER A 217 2.94 28.64 -1.63
C SER A 217 2.42 28.90 -3.04
N SER A 218 2.99 28.20 -4.03
CA SER A 218 2.77 28.51 -5.45
C SER A 218 1.60 27.74 -6.05
N PHE A 219 1.51 26.43 -5.79
CA PHE A 219 0.56 25.54 -6.47
C PHE A 219 -0.62 25.17 -5.56
N ARG A 220 -1.39 26.18 -5.15
CA ARG A 220 -2.55 26.06 -4.27
C ARG A 220 -3.84 25.80 -5.05
N ASN A 221 -4.82 25.18 -4.38
CA ASN A 221 -6.19 24.97 -4.85
C ASN A 221 -6.28 24.24 -6.21
N LEU A 222 -5.39 23.28 -6.45
CA LEU A 222 -5.44 22.48 -7.66
C LEU A 222 -6.71 21.61 -7.66
N PRO A 223 -7.45 21.50 -8.79
CA PRO A 223 -8.75 20.84 -8.82
C PRO A 223 -8.78 19.42 -8.27
N ARG A 224 -7.68 18.67 -8.44
CA ARG A 224 -7.58 17.25 -8.08
C ARG A 224 -6.81 17.00 -6.78
N VAL A 225 -6.34 18.06 -6.11
CA VAL A 225 -5.61 17.99 -4.84
C VAL A 225 -6.43 18.68 -3.76
N GLU A 226 -6.94 17.90 -2.80
CA GLU A 226 -7.96 18.33 -1.84
C GLU A 226 -7.40 19.18 -0.68
N THR A 227 -6.11 19.50 -0.71
CA THR A 227 -5.41 20.20 0.36
C THR A 227 -4.31 21.10 -0.18
N ASN A 228 -4.00 22.17 0.56
CA ASN A 228 -2.83 23.03 0.34
C ASN A 228 -1.65 22.68 1.26
N ARG A 229 -1.80 21.68 2.13
CA ARG A 229 -0.73 21.22 3.02
C ARG A 229 0.06 20.06 2.42
N VAL A 230 1.30 19.89 2.86
CA VAL A 230 2.20 18.84 2.38
C VAL A 230 1.65 17.44 2.69
N ARG A 231 1.60 16.61 1.64
CA ARG A 231 1.14 15.21 1.67
C ARG A 231 2.35 14.29 1.88
N GLY A 232 2.84 14.19 3.11
CA GLY A 232 4.10 13.50 3.42
C GLY A 232 4.13 12.03 3.00
N GLY A 233 3.01 11.31 3.11
CA GLY A 233 2.90 9.94 2.58
C GLY A 233 3.19 9.85 1.08
N ALA A 234 2.60 10.76 0.28
CA ALA A 234 2.87 10.84 -1.16
C ALA A 234 4.33 11.20 -1.45
N VAL A 235 4.89 12.17 -0.72
CA VAL A 235 6.30 12.56 -0.83
C VAL A 235 7.24 11.37 -0.56
N LEU A 236 6.98 10.60 0.49
CA LEU A 236 7.78 9.41 0.82
C LEU A 236 7.72 8.34 -0.28
N VAL A 237 6.55 8.09 -0.85
CA VAL A 237 6.41 7.11 -1.94
C VAL A 237 7.13 7.59 -3.20
N ILE A 238 6.99 8.85 -3.59
CA ILE A 238 7.70 9.39 -4.76
C ILE A 238 9.22 9.33 -4.54
N ASN A 239 9.69 9.83 -3.41
CA ASN A 239 11.12 10.06 -3.19
C ASN A 239 11.87 8.80 -2.71
N ASP A 240 11.47 8.27 -1.56
CA ASP A 240 12.19 7.17 -0.88
C ASP A 240 11.82 5.79 -1.44
N CYS A 241 10.75 5.71 -2.26
CA CYS A 241 10.35 4.47 -2.91
C CYS A 241 10.66 4.50 -4.41
N ILE A 242 9.94 5.32 -5.20
CA ILE A 242 10.07 5.29 -6.67
C ILE A 242 11.46 5.75 -7.11
N ILE A 243 11.87 6.97 -6.75
CA ILE A 243 13.15 7.54 -7.21
C ILE A 243 14.32 6.76 -6.61
N GLN A 244 14.34 6.60 -5.28
CA GLN A 244 15.46 5.91 -4.61
C GLN A 244 15.62 4.46 -5.08
N LYS A 245 14.52 3.73 -5.34
CA LYS A 245 14.58 2.30 -5.69
C LYS A 245 14.44 2.03 -7.18
N ALA A 246 14.50 3.03 -8.05
CA ALA A 246 14.31 2.88 -9.51
C ALA A 246 15.11 1.70 -10.12
N LYS A 247 16.38 1.54 -9.77
CA LYS A 247 17.23 0.43 -10.25
C LYS A 247 16.70 -0.96 -9.85
N LYS A 248 16.17 -1.09 -8.63
CA LYS A 248 15.60 -2.35 -8.12
C LYS A 248 14.21 -2.57 -8.72
N LEU A 249 13.44 -1.50 -8.90
CA LEU A 249 12.11 -1.54 -9.50
C LEU A 249 12.15 -2.08 -10.94
N LYS A 250 13.14 -1.67 -11.74
CA LYS A 250 13.35 -2.22 -13.09
C LYS A 250 13.44 -3.74 -13.11
N LYS A 251 14.23 -4.34 -12.20
CA LYS A 251 14.35 -5.80 -12.08
C LYS A 251 13.05 -6.47 -11.66
N ILE A 252 12.26 -5.80 -10.81
CA ILE A 252 10.95 -6.28 -10.37
C ILE A 252 9.96 -6.26 -11.54
N ILE A 253 9.96 -5.20 -12.34
CA ILE A 253 9.14 -5.06 -13.55
C ILE A 253 9.41 -6.23 -14.52
N ASP A 254 10.68 -6.56 -14.77
CA ASP A 254 11.07 -7.69 -15.61
C ASP A 254 10.49 -9.05 -15.11
N GLN A 255 10.34 -9.21 -13.80
CA GLN A 255 9.74 -10.41 -13.19
C GLN A 255 8.22 -10.41 -13.37
N ILE A 256 7.55 -9.30 -13.03
CA ILE A 256 6.08 -9.24 -13.07
C ILE A 256 5.52 -9.14 -14.50
N LYS A 257 6.33 -8.74 -15.48
CA LYS A 257 5.95 -8.79 -16.90
C LYS A 257 5.56 -10.20 -17.35
N LYS A 258 6.24 -11.22 -16.81
CA LYS A 258 5.97 -12.64 -17.11
C LYS A 258 4.60 -13.11 -16.59
N ILE A 259 3.98 -12.37 -15.67
CA ILE A 259 2.66 -12.66 -15.10
C ILE A 259 1.57 -11.72 -15.63
N GLY A 260 1.84 -11.04 -16.75
CA GLY A 260 0.86 -10.24 -17.48
C GLY A 260 0.75 -8.79 -17.02
N PHE A 261 1.81 -8.24 -16.42
CA PHE A 261 1.94 -6.80 -16.19
C PHE A 261 2.34 -6.07 -17.47
N ASP A 262 1.60 -5.03 -17.87
CA ASP A 262 1.97 -4.13 -18.96
C ASP A 262 2.93 -3.05 -18.43
N ASP A 263 4.18 -3.11 -18.87
CA ASP A 263 5.26 -2.21 -18.45
C ASP A 263 5.44 -0.99 -19.38
N SER A 264 4.55 -0.76 -20.35
CA SER A 264 4.69 0.34 -21.33
C SER A 264 4.64 1.77 -20.75
N CYS A 265 4.53 1.91 -19.43
CA CYS A 265 4.60 3.19 -18.70
C CYS A 265 5.90 3.37 -17.90
N TRP A 266 6.75 2.33 -17.84
CA TRP A 266 7.86 2.22 -16.88
C TRP A 266 9.24 2.18 -17.54
#